data_AF-A0A8J7REN4-F1
#
_entry.id   AF-A0A8J7REN4-F1
#
_cell.length_a   1.000
_cell.length_b   1.000
_cell.length_c   1.000
_cell.angle_alpha   90.00
_cell.angle_beta   90.00
_cell.angle_gamma   90.00
#
_symmetry.space_group_name_H-M   'P 1'
#
loop_
_entity.id
_entity.type
_entity.pdbx_description
1 polymer ?
#
loop_
_entity_poly.entity_id
_entity_poly.type
_entity_poly.pdbx_seq_one_letter_code
_entity_poly.pdbx_strand_id
1 'polypeptide(L)'
;MKKFFQTIAMLFFSVAMIGCVEINEDYDLSKINKEEITIGNEFIAPIAKITTSIADMHWGLEDEIPTEDDNAQKEAAGSAVVEFTKSYTINGAIDQSVIEMLVANGGLYFLAEVENYSPIFFEADVQFNDTKGDAVCSPINKLLIAEGANEAATTSRVEIEITAQDIQAIGSAHSVQISLRTNLFEYTPKSEDKIVVNLKAKKTGGLSISL
;
A
#
# COMPACT_ATOMS: atom_id res chain seq x y z
N MET A 1 40.19 -13.48 14.81
CA MET A 1 39.95 -13.07 13.40
C MET A 1 39.37 -14.16 12.49
N LYS A 2 39.40 -15.47 12.83
CA LYS A 2 38.82 -16.52 11.95
C LYS A 2 37.29 -16.68 12.00
N LYS A 3 36.60 -16.13 13.00
CA LYS A 3 35.14 -16.28 13.17
C LYS A 3 34.29 -15.21 12.46
N PHE A 4 34.89 -14.10 12.03
CA PHE A 4 34.16 -13.00 11.36
C PHE A 4 33.91 -13.28 9.87
N PHE A 5 34.79 -14.05 9.23
CA PHE A 5 34.68 -14.43 7.82
C PHE A 5 33.57 -15.45 7.52
N GLN A 6 33.11 -16.24 8.51
CA GLN A 6 32.05 -17.21 8.30
C GLN A 6 30.65 -16.58 8.24
N THR A 7 30.42 -15.46 8.91
CA THR A 7 29.11 -14.81 8.94
C THR A 7 28.80 -14.04 7.65
N ILE A 8 29.81 -13.42 7.03
CA ILE A 8 29.65 -12.70 5.76
C ILE A 8 29.39 -13.67 4.60
N ALA A 9 30.00 -14.86 4.63
CA ALA A 9 29.74 -15.91 3.63
C ALA A 9 28.31 -16.46 3.69
N MET A 10 27.64 -16.38 4.86
CA MET A 10 26.26 -16.83 5.02
C MET A 10 25.25 -15.80 4.49
N LEU A 11 25.56 -14.50 4.58
CA LEU A 11 24.71 -13.42 4.06
C LEU A 11 24.68 -13.37 2.52
N PHE A 12 25.75 -13.80 1.86
CA PHE A 12 25.82 -13.91 0.40
C PHE A 12 25.11 -15.14 -0.16
N PHE A 13 24.88 -16.18 0.65
CA PHE A 13 24.29 -17.43 0.17
C PHE A 13 22.75 -17.38 0.05
N SER A 14 22.09 -16.41 0.66
CA SER A 14 20.62 -16.22 0.54
C SER A 14 20.20 -15.24 -0.56
N VAL A 15 21.13 -14.54 -1.21
CA VAL A 15 20.86 -13.68 -2.39
C VAL A 15 21.14 -14.42 -3.71
N ALA A 16 21.70 -15.63 -3.62
CA ALA A 16 21.98 -16.46 -4.79
C ALA A 16 20.79 -17.34 -5.17
N MET A 17 19.66 -16.73 -5.58
CA MET A 17 18.73 -17.37 -6.50
C MET A 17 18.24 -16.38 -7.56
N ILE A 18 18.80 -16.60 -8.76
CA ILE A 18 18.32 -16.20 -10.09
C ILE A 18 18.60 -14.75 -10.49
N GLY A 19 19.86 -14.51 -10.77
CA GLY A 19 20.33 -13.57 -11.77
C GLY A 19 21.79 -13.88 -12.03
N CYS A 20 22.14 -14.42 -13.21
CA CYS A 20 23.51 -14.46 -13.65
C CYS A 20 24.03 -13.02 -13.73
N VAL A 21 24.63 -12.52 -12.67
CA VAL A 21 25.47 -11.33 -12.75
C VAL A 21 26.71 -11.79 -13.49
N GLU A 22 26.79 -11.49 -14.79
CA GLU A 22 28.05 -11.49 -15.51
C GLU A 22 29.00 -10.61 -14.71
N ILE A 23 29.98 -11.23 -14.06
CA ILE A 23 31.08 -10.52 -13.42
C ILE A 23 31.91 -9.95 -14.56
N ASN A 24 31.58 -8.73 -14.95
CA ASN A 24 32.32 -7.98 -15.95
C ASN A 24 33.75 -7.79 -15.42
N GLU A 25 34.77 -8.24 -16.16
CA GLU A 25 36.18 -8.21 -15.72
C GLU A 25 36.71 -6.78 -15.49
N ASP A 26 35.94 -5.76 -15.88
CA ASP A 26 36.22 -4.34 -15.63
C ASP A 26 35.88 -3.85 -14.21
N TYR A 27 35.34 -4.70 -13.33
CA TYR A 27 35.01 -4.32 -11.95
C TYR A 27 36.25 -4.30 -11.04
N ASP A 28 36.96 -3.18 -11.03
CA ASP A 28 38.09 -2.92 -10.14
C ASP A 28 37.65 -2.72 -8.68
N LEU A 29 37.65 -3.82 -7.92
CA LEU A 29 37.32 -3.85 -6.49
C LEU A 29 38.26 -3.01 -5.62
N SER A 30 39.41 -2.54 -6.14
CA SER A 30 40.32 -1.66 -5.40
C SER A 30 39.80 -0.22 -5.25
N LYS A 31 38.78 0.16 -6.03
CA LYS A 31 38.10 1.47 -5.96
C LYS A 31 36.87 1.48 -5.05
N ILE A 32 36.45 0.32 -4.55
CA ILE A 32 35.35 0.26 -3.59
C ILE A 32 35.87 0.81 -2.27
N ASN A 33 35.23 1.88 -1.78
CA ASN A 33 35.52 2.44 -0.47
C ASN A 33 35.28 1.34 0.57
N LYS A 34 36.36 0.86 1.22
CA LYS A 34 36.31 -0.28 2.15
C LYS A 34 35.61 0.06 3.46
N GLU A 35 35.22 1.32 3.66
CA GLU A 35 34.51 1.79 4.84
C GLU A 35 32.98 1.69 4.69
N GLU A 36 32.46 1.60 3.46
CA GLU A 36 31.01 1.60 3.20
C GLU A 36 30.68 0.87 1.90
N ILE A 37 29.91 -0.23 1.99
CA ILE A 37 29.29 -0.86 0.82
C ILE A 37 27.84 -0.36 0.75
N THR A 38 27.48 0.29 -0.36
CA THR A 38 26.10 0.70 -0.66
C THR A 38 25.46 -0.30 -1.63
N ILE A 39 24.49 -1.10 -1.18
CA ILE A 39 23.75 -2.04 -2.05
C ILE A 39 22.44 -1.41 -2.52
N GLY A 40 22.37 -1.08 -3.82
CA GLY A 40 21.16 -0.62 -4.53
C GLY A 40 20.63 0.74 -4.05
N ASN A 41 20.20 1.60 -4.97
CA ASN A 41 19.62 2.90 -4.60
C ASN A 41 18.12 2.82 -4.25
N GLU A 42 17.48 1.70 -4.58
CA GLU A 42 16.05 1.48 -4.42
C GLU A 42 15.76 0.01 -4.14
N PHE A 43 14.89 -0.24 -3.16
CA PHE A 43 14.38 -1.57 -2.85
C PHE A 43 12.86 -1.50 -2.76
N ILE A 44 12.17 -2.38 -3.50
CA ILE A 44 10.70 -2.45 -3.52
C ILE A 44 10.26 -3.84 -3.05
N ALA A 45 9.45 -3.90 -1.99
CA ALA A 45 8.87 -5.12 -1.46
C ALA A 45 7.33 -5.08 -1.52
N PRO A 46 6.67 -6.16 -1.98
CA PRO A 46 5.21 -6.25 -1.87
C PRO A 46 4.79 -6.34 -0.40
N ILE A 47 3.73 -5.63 -0.03
CA ILE A 47 3.13 -5.67 1.31
C ILE A 47 1.78 -6.38 1.24
N ALA A 48 0.94 -5.91 0.31
CA ALA A 48 -0.47 -6.26 0.31
C ALA A 48 -1.06 -6.17 -1.09
N LYS A 49 -1.96 -7.10 -1.39
CA LYS A 49 -2.81 -7.04 -2.58
C LYS A 49 -4.24 -7.32 -2.18
N ILE A 50 -5.13 -6.36 -2.43
CA ILE A 50 -6.58 -6.52 -2.29
C ILE A 50 -7.20 -6.54 -3.67
N THR A 51 -8.19 -7.39 -3.86
CA THR A 51 -9.09 -7.34 -5.01
C THR A 51 -10.49 -7.47 -4.46
N THR A 52 -11.36 -6.50 -4.78
CA THR A 52 -12.75 -6.52 -4.34
C THR A 52 -13.68 -6.21 -5.49
N SER A 53 -14.81 -6.91 -5.53
CA SER A 53 -15.95 -6.49 -6.34
C SER A 53 -16.65 -5.31 -5.66
N ILE A 54 -17.14 -4.39 -6.48
CA ILE A 54 -17.94 -3.24 -6.04
C ILE A 54 -19.38 -3.67 -5.77
N ALA A 55 -19.84 -4.77 -6.39
CA ALA A 55 -21.13 -5.38 -6.09
C ALA A 55 -21.22 -5.95 -4.66
N ASP A 56 -20.09 -6.31 -4.05
CA ASP A 56 -20.00 -6.82 -2.67
C ASP A 56 -19.92 -5.71 -1.60
N MET A 57 -19.82 -4.44 -2.03
CA MET A 57 -19.95 -3.31 -1.13
C MET A 57 -21.42 -3.20 -0.73
N HIS A 58 -21.70 -3.02 0.56
CA HIS A 58 -23.09 -2.93 1.01
C HIS A 58 -23.62 -1.54 0.64
N TRP A 59 -24.48 -1.48 -0.36
CA TRP A 59 -25.12 -0.25 -0.81
C TRP A 59 -26.35 -0.02 0.06
N GLY A 60 -26.21 0.71 1.17
CA GLY A 60 -27.26 1.03 2.13
C GLY A 60 -28.41 1.89 1.59
N LEU A 61 -29.10 1.43 0.54
CA LEU A 61 -30.38 1.95 0.07
C LEU A 61 -31.58 1.18 0.65
N GLU A 62 -31.36 0.32 1.65
CA GLU A 62 -32.43 -0.54 2.19
C GLU A 62 -33.41 0.18 3.14
N ASP A 63 -33.19 1.44 3.52
CA ASP A 63 -34.15 2.17 4.33
C ASP A 63 -35.15 2.93 3.45
N GLU A 64 -36.31 2.29 3.28
CA GLU A 64 -37.63 2.83 2.94
C GLU A 64 -37.63 4.17 2.18
N ILE A 65 -37.78 4.09 0.85
CA ILE A 65 -38.30 5.22 0.07
C ILE A 65 -39.68 5.54 0.68
N PRO A 66 -39.89 6.73 1.29
CA PRO A 66 -41.18 7.07 1.87
C PRO A 66 -42.24 7.02 0.77
N THR A 67 -43.21 6.13 0.94
CA THR A 67 -44.30 5.93 -0.01
C THR A 67 -45.21 7.16 -0.03
N GLU A 68 -45.04 7.96 -1.08
CA GLU A 68 -46.10 8.59 -1.87
C GLU A 68 -47.09 9.57 -1.21
N ASP A 69 -46.76 10.25 -0.10
CA ASP A 69 -47.57 11.39 0.36
C ASP A 69 -46.77 12.58 0.96
N ASP A 70 -45.56 12.83 0.46
CA ASP A 70 -44.72 13.94 0.95
C ASP A 70 -43.99 14.71 -0.18
N ASN A 71 -44.77 15.11 -1.21
CA ASN A 71 -44.28 15.99 -2.28
C ASN A 71 -43.76 17.36 -1.77
N ALA A 72 -44.00 17.70 -0.50
CA ALA A 72 -43.47 18.90 0.14
C ALA A 72 -42.06 18.73 0.74
N GLN A 73 -41.57 17.50 0.98
CA GLN A 73 -40.22 17.27 1.54
C GLN A 73 -39.14 17.06 0.47
N LYS A 74 -39.50 16.77 -0.77
CA LYS A 74 -38.56 16.48 -1.85
C LYS A 74 -37.77 17.69 -2.35
N GLU A 75 -38.25 18.92 -2.13
CA GLU A 75 -37.50 20.16 -2.41
C GLU A 75 -36.62 20.61 -1.24
N ALA A 76 -36.82 20.08 -0.03
CA ALA A 76 -36.01 20.38 1.16
C ALA A 76 -34.94 19.30 1.44
N ALA A 77 -35.17 18.07 1.01
CA ALA A 77 -34.18 17.00 0.99
C ALA A 77 -33.23 17.21 -0.21
N GLY A 78 -32.31 18.17 -0.07
CA GLY A 78 -31.19 18.31 -1.00
C GLY A 78 -30.54 16.95 -1.22
N SER A 79 -30.30 16.59 -2.49
CA SER A 79 -29.74 15.30 -2.94
C SER A 79 -28.90 14.62 -1.87
N ALA A 80 -29.48 13.62 -1.20
CA ALA A 80 -28.78 12.89 -0.16
C ALA A 80 -27.58 12.19 -0.81
N VAL A 81 -26.37 12.69 -0.52
CA VAL A 81 -25.13 12.03 -0.90
C VAL A 81 -24.98 10.84 0.03
N VAL A 82 -25.06 9.63 -0.52
CA VAL A 82 -24.80 8.41 0.25
C VAL A 82 -23.29 8.17 0.24
N GLU A 83 -22.68 8.28 1.42
CA GLU A 83 -21.27 7.93 1.62
C GLU A 83 -21.17 6.41 1.85
N PHE A 84 -20.43 5.73 0.99
CA PHE A 84 -20.15 4.31 1.13
C PHE A 84 -18.74 4.09 1.63
N THR A 85 -18.59 3.31 2.70
CA THR A 85 -17.30 2.92 3.24
C THR A 85 -17.18 1.41 3.33
N LYS A 86 -16.08 0.85 2.82
CA LYS A 86 -15.75 -0.57 2.98
C LYS A 86 -14.28 -0.72 3.38
N SER A 87 -14.03 -1.39 4.49
CA SER A 87 -12.69 -1.60 5.02
C SER A 87 -12.22 -3.04 4.85
N TYR A 88 -10.96 -3.20 4.46
CA TYR A 88 -10.26 -4.47 4.31
C TYR A 88 -9.08 -4.49 5.25
N THR A 89 -8.95 -5.52 6.08
CA THR A 89 -7.78 -5.70 6.96
C THR A 89 -6.99 -6.90 6.50
N ILE A 90 -5.70 -6.71 6.26
CA ILE A 90 -4.78 -7.76 5.84
C ILE A 90 -3.83 -8.03 7.00
N ASN A 91 -4.06 -9.14 7.70
CA ASN A 91 -3.22 -9.57 8.81
C ASN A 91 -1.90 -10.17 8.30
N GLY A 92 -0.80 -9.88 8.98
CA GLY A 92 0.53 -10.33 8.55
C GLY A 92 0.99 -9.72 7.22
N ALA A 93 0.36 -8.64 6.75
CA ALA A 93 0.78 -7.92 5.56
C ALA A 93 2.21 -7.36 5.70
N ILE A 94 2.66 -7.21 6.95
CA ILE A 94 3.92 -6.60 7.29
C ILE A 94 4.73 -7.63 8.05
N ASP A 95 5.78 -8.13 7.40
CA ASP A 95 6.81 -8.90 8.07
C ASP A 95 7.72 -7.95 8.85
N GLN A 96 7.84 -8.17 10.16
CA GLN A 96 8.62 -7.33 11.05
C GLN A 96 10.08 -7.23 10.60
N SER A 97 10.67 -8.31 10.09
CA SER A 97 12.05 -8.32 9.61
C SER A 97 12.24 -7.47 8.36
N VAL A 98 11.21 -7.40 7.49
CA VAL A 98 11.22 -6.54 6.30
C VAL A 98 11.14 -5.07 6.71
N ILE A 99 10.32 -4.72 7.69
CA ILE A 99 10.26 -3.34 8.20
C ILE A 99 11.55 -2.93 8.90
N GLU A 100 12.11 -3.78 9.76
CA GLU A 100 13.39 -3.50 10.42
C GLU A 100 14.50 -3.21 9.40
N MET A 101 14.54 -3.99 8.30
CA MET A 101 15.46 -3.75 7.19
C MET A 101 15.17 -2.45 6.44
N LEU A 102 13.89 -2.09 6.25
CA LEU A 102 13.48 -0.88 5.55
C LEU A 102 13.74 0.40 6.36
N VAL A 103 13.57 0.34 7.68
CA VAL A 103 13.79 1.42 8.65
C VAL A 103 15.27 1.75 8.81
N ALA A 104 16.14 0.75 8.68
CA ALA A 104 17.58 0.94 8.79
C ALA A 104 18.13 1.77 7.60
N ASN A 105 18.42 3.06 7.87
CA ASN A 105 19.20 3.96 7.02
C ASN A 105 18.50 4.48 5.75
N GLY A 106 17.33 5.11 5.83
CA GLY A 106 16.75 5.80 4.67
C GLY A 106 15.33 6.33 4.87
N GLY A 107 14.75 6.84 3.78
CA GLY A 107 13.33 7.16 3.71
C GLY A 107 12.51 5.93 3.32
N LEU A 108 11.35 5.76 3.94
CA LEU A 108 10.38 4.73 3.58
C LEU A 108 9.19 5.39 2.87
N TYR A 109 8.82 4.82 1.73
CA TYR A 109 7.64 5.19 0.97
C TYR A 109 6.74 3.97 0.86
N PHE A 110 5.43 4.17 0.96
CA PHE A 110 4.48 3.19 0.46
C PHE A 110 4.02 3.59 -0.93
N LEU A 111 4.20 2.68 -1.87
CA LEU A 111 3.71 2.80 -3.22
C LEU A 111 2.39 2.03 -3.31
N ALA A 112 1.29 2.75 -3.49
CA ALA A 112 0.00 2.18 -3.78
C ALA A 112 -0.29 2.30 -5.29
N GLU A 113 -0.42 1.17 -5.96
CA GLU A 113 -0.92 1.07 -7.32
C GLU A 113 -2.36 0.56 -7.24
N VAL A 114 -3.31 1.37 -7.71
CA VAL A 114 -4.73 1.05 -7.67
C VAL A 114 -5.27 0.95 -9.09
N GLU A 115 -5.92 -0.15 -9.42
CA GLU A 115 -6.65 -0.34 -10.67
C GLU A 115 -8.14 -0.28 -10.37
N ASN A 116 -8.82 0.68 -10.97
CA ASN A 116 -10.27 0.84 -10.86
C ASN A 116 -10.94 0.47 -12.18
N TYR A 117 -11.82 -0.52 -12.15
CA TYR A 117 -12.57 -1.01 -13.32
C TYR A 117 -14.00 -0.45 -13.38
N SER A 118 -14.38 0.42 -12.45
CA SER A 118 -15.72 1.00 -12.34
C SER A 118 -15.72 2.49 -12.69
N PRO A 119 -16.82 3.02 -13.26
CA PRO A 119 -16.97 4.43 -13.60
C PRO A 119 -17.22 5.33 -12.38
N ILE A 120 -16.78 4.94 -11.19
CA ILE A 120 -16.95 5.71 -9.96
C ILE A 120 -15.61 6.04 -9.33
N PHE A 121 -15.54 7.23 -8.75
CA PHE A 121 -14.38 7.72 -8.03
C PHE A 121 -14.31 7.10 -6.64
N PHE A 122 -13.11 6.81 -6.14
CA PHE A 122 -12.91 6.40 -4.75
C PHE A 122 -11.82 7.22 -4.07
N GLU A 123 -11.98 7.40 -2.77
CA GLU A 123 -10.91 7.74 -1.85
C GLU A 123 -10.51 6.47 -1.10
N ALA A 124 -9.24 6.32 -0.78
CA ALA A 124 -8.81 5.28 0.15
C ALA A 124 -7.94 5.84 1.27
N ASP A 125 -8.23 5.36 2.47
CA ASP A 125 -7.38 5.56 3.64
C ASP A 125 -6.59 4.28 3.91
N VAL A 126 -5.30 4.46 4.18
CA VAL A 126 -4.43 3.38 4.61
C VAL A 126 -4.07 3.59 6.07
N GLN A 127 -4.38 2.59 6.90
CA GLN A 127 -4.04 2.58 8.31
C GLN A 127 -3.19 1.35 8.64
N PHE A 128 -2.14 1.56 9.41
CA PHE A 128 -1.28 0.50 9.91
C PHE A 128 -1.70 0.18 11.34
N ASN A 129 -1.94 -1.10 11.63
CA ASN A 129 -2.39 -1.54 12.94
C ASN A 129 -1.43 -2.57 13.54
N ASP A 130 -1.28 -2.55 14.86
CA ASP A 130 -0.48 -3.52 15.61
C ASP A 130 -1.19 -4.88 15.71
N THR A 131 -0.63 -5.79 16.54
CA THR A 131 -1.21 -7.13 16.77
C THR A 131 -2.53 -7.13 17.54
N LYS A 132 -2.90 -6.04 18.19
CA LYS A 132 -4.17 -5.85 18.90
C LYS A 132 -5.24 -5.20 18.02
N GLY A 133 -4.84 -4.69 16.86
CA GLY A 133 -5.70 -3.93 15.95
C GLY A 133 -5.71 -2.43 16.24
N ASP A 134 -4.81 -1.94 17.11
CA ASP A 134 -4.69 -0.52 17.42
C ASP A 134 -3.85 0.18 16.35
N ALA A 135 -4.24 1.40 15.97
CA ALA A 135 -3.52 2.20 14.98
C ALA A 135 -2.12 2.57 15.48
N VAL A 136 -1.08 2.26 14.72
CA VAL A 136 0.30 2.62 15.08
C VAL A 136 0.70 4.01 14.59
N CYS A 137 0.04 4.50 13.54
CA CYS A 137 0.24 5.86 13.02
C CYS A 137 -1.09 6.48 12.60
N SER A 138 -1.06 7.79 12.31
CA SER A 138 -2.24 8.46 11.77
C SER A 138 -2.60 7.87 10.40
N PRO A 139 -3.89 7.72 10.08
CA PRO A 139 -4.32 7.26 8.76
C PRO A 139 -3.73 8.12 7.65
N ILE A 140 -3.28 7.48 6.58
CA ILE A 140 -2.83 8.15 5.37
C ILE A 140 -4.04 8.33 4.45
N ASN A 141 -4.62 9.53 4.48
CA ASN A 141 -5.85 9.87 3.76
C ASN A 141 -5.57 10.54 2.41
N LYS A 142 -4.97 9.82 1.44
CA LYS A 142 -4.53 10.46 0.17
C LYS A 142 -4.64 9.61 -1.09
N LEU A 143 -5.26 8.43 -1.05
CA LEU A 143 -5.41 7.65 -2.27
C LEU A 143 -6.65 8.12 -3.04
N LEU A 144 -6.48 9.12 -3.90
CA LEU A 144 -7.50 9.49 -4.88
C LEU A 144 -7.42 8.48 -6.03
N ILE A 145 -8.50 7.72 -6.23
CA ILE A 145 -8.60 6.65 -7.22
C ILE A 145 -9.54 7.15 -8.31
N ALA A 146 -8.96 7.48 -9.45
CA ALA A 146 -9.72 7.98 -10.59
C ALA A 146 -10.73 6.93 -11.12
N GLU A 147 -11.80 7.43 -11.73
CA GLU A 147 -12.82 6.61 -12.39
C GLU A 147 -12.19 5.73 -13.49
N GLY A 148 -12.61 4.47 -13.52
CA GLY A 148 -12.36 3.53 -14.60
C GLY A 148 -13.23 3.81 -15.83
N ALA A 149 -12.75 3.44 -17.01
CA ALA A 149 -13.63 3.25 -18.15
C ALA A 149 -14.09 1.78 -18.14
N ASN A 150 -15.40 1.51 -18.15
CA ASN A 150 -15.92 0.13 -18.18
C ASN A 150 -15.07 -0.74 -19.14
N GLU A 151 -14.58 -1.90 -18.67
CA GLU A 151 -13.69 -2.85 -19.38
C GLU A 151 -12.18 -2.51 -19.43
N ALA A 152 -11.76 -1.29 -19.10
CA ALA A 152 -10.36 -0.90 -19.01
C ALA A 152 -10.04 -0.25 -17.65
N ALA A 153 -9.11 -0.83 -16.89
CA ALA A 153 -8.71 -0.24 -15.63
C ALA A 153 -8.11 1.15 -15.82
N THR A 154 -8.55 2.09 -15.00
CA THR A 154 -7.77 3.29 -14.72
C THR A 154 -6.79 2.95 -13.60
N THR A 155 -5.49 3.04 -13.91
CA THR A 155 -4.43 2.84 -12.92
C THR A 155 -4.07 4.19 -12.29
N SER A 156 -4.30 4.31 -10.98
CA SER A 156 -3.81 5.41 -10.15
C SER A 156 -2.59 4.95 -9.37
N ARG A 157 -1.54 5.78 -9.33
CA ARG A 157 -0.34 5.51 -8.55
C ARG A 157 -0.16 6.62 -7.52
N VAL A 158 0.03 6.24 -6.27
CA VAL A 158 0.29 7.17 -5.18
C VAL A 158 1.52 6.72 -4.41
N GLU A 159 2.46 7.64 -4.23
CA GLU A 159 3.60 7.45 -3.35
C GLU A 159 3.33 8.21 -2.05
N ILE A 160 3.34 7.47 -0.95
CA ILE A 160 3.11 7.97 0.39
C ILE A 160 4.46 7.98 1.09
N GLU A 161 5.01 9.16 1.33
CA GLU A 161 6.19 9.32 2.17
C GLU A 161 5.82 9.05 3.63
N ILE A 162 6.64 8.23 4.30
CA ILE A 162 6.54 7.97 5.73
C ILE A 162 7.56 8.81 6.46
N THR A 163 7.07 9.63 7.39
CA THR A 163 7.93 10.52 8.17
C THR A 163 8.86 9.69 9.07
N ALA A 164 10.02 10.23 9.43
CA ALA A 164 10.94 9.56 10.34
C ALA A 164 10.30 9.20 11.70
N GLN A 165 9.30 9.97 12.15
CA GLN A 165 8.54 9.68 13.36
C GLN A 165 7.62 8.46 13.17
N ASP A 166 6.91 8.38 12.04
CA ASP A 166 6.01 7.28 11.74
C ASP A 166 6.75 5.98 11.40
N ILE A 167 7.96 6.07 10.85
CA ILE A 167 8.84 4.93 10.55
C ILE A 167 9.05 4.06 11.81
N GLN A 168 9.29 4.69 12.97
CA GLN A 168 9.47 3.94 14.23
C GLN A 168 8.20 3.21 14.67
N ALA A 169 7.03 3.86 14.50
CA ALA A 169 5.75 3.28 14.89
C ALA A 169 5.30 2.16 13.93
N ILE A 170 5.57 2.31 12.64
CA ILE A 170 5.34 1.26 11.62
C ILE A 170 6.20 0.01 11.90
N GLY A 171 7.31 0.14 12.61
CA GLY A 171 8.10 -0.99 13.13
C GLY A 171 7.28 -2.02 13.91
N SER A 172 6.20 -1.60 14.56
CA SER A 172 5.29 -2.49 15.29
C SER A 172 4.01 -2.84 14.54
N ALA A 173 3.86 -2.38 13.29
CA ALA A 173 2.69 -2.71 12.47
C ALA A 173 2.68 -4.20 12.12
N HIS A 174 1.52 -4.82 12.23
CA HIS A 174 1.30 -6.23 11.88
C HIS A 174 0.29 -6.39 10.75
N SER A 175 -0.68 -5.47 10.67
CA SER A 175 -1.70 -5.48 9.65
C SER A 175 -1.82 -4.13 8.96
N VAL A 176 -2.37 -4.18 7.75
CA VAL A 176 -2.77 -2.98 7.00
C VAL A 176 -4.27 -3.02 6.83
N GLN A 177 -4.92 -1.93 7.21
CA GLN A 177 -6.31 -1.66 6.88
C GLN A 177 -6.37 -0.68 5.70
N ILE A 178 -7.16 -1.02 4.68
CA ILE A 178 -7.50 -0.13 3.58
C ILE A 178 -9.00 0.12 3.62
N SER A 179 -9.40 1.38 3.81
CA SER A 179 -10.79 1.82 3.82
C SER A 179 -11.08 2.55 2.53
N LEU A 180 -11.92 1.96 1.68
CA LEU A 180 -12.39 2.57 0.44
C LEU A 180 -13.66 3.37 0.73
N ARG A 181 -13.68 4.62 0.27
CA ARG A 181 -14.78 5.57 0.42
C ARG A 181 -15.21 6.12 -0.92
N THR A 182 -16.50 6.30 -1.12
CA THR A 182 -17.03 6.98 -2.31
C THR A 182 -18.33 7.68 -1.96
N ASN A 183 -18.57 8.79 -2.65
CA ASN A 183 -19.79 9.56 -2.57
C ASN A 183 -20.51 9.37 -3.91
N LEU A 184 -21.63 8.65 -3.89
CA LEU A 184 -22.34 8.34 -5.13
C LEU A 184 -23.78 8.82 -5.09
N PHE A 185 -24.17 9.36 -6.24
CA PHE A 185 -25.53 9.64 -6.61
C PHE A 185 -25.85 8.71 -7.79
N GLU A 186 -26.76 7.75 -7.59
CA GLU A 186 -27.34 6.90 -8.65
C GLU A 186 -26.34 6.02 -9.44
N TYR A 187 -25.65 5.10 -8.78
CA TYR A 187 -24.86 4.07 -9.44
C TYR A 187 -25.33 2.65 -9.12
N THR A 188 -25.45 1.80 -10.13
CA THR A 188 -25.74 0.37 -9.99
C THR A 188 -24.49 -0.43 -10.34
N PRO A 189 -23.85 -1.11 -9.37
CA PRO A 189 -22.69 -1.94 -9.63
C PRO A 189 -22.99 -3.07 -10.62
N LYS A 190 -22.04 -3.33 -11.51
CA LYS A 190 -22.01 -4.46 -12.42
C LYS A 190 -21.07 -5.55 -11.90
N SER A 191 -21.18 -6.74 -12.46
CA SER A 191 -20.38 -7.91 -12.06
C SER A 191 -18.87 -7.74 -12.28
N GLU A 192 -18.50 -6.95 -13.29
CA GLU A 192 -17.13 -6.67 -13.70
C GLU A 192 -16.49 -5.53 -12.91
N ASP A 193 -17.29 -4.74 -12.18
CA ASP A 193 -16.82 -3.60 -11.41
C ASP A 193 -16.03 -4.08 -10.20
N LYS A 194 -14.74 -3.72 -10.19
CA LYS A 194 -13.81 -4.11 -9.14
C LYS A 194 -12.72 -3.07 -8.93
N ILE A 195 -12.14 -3.11 -7.73
CA ILE A 195 -10.92 -2.37 -7.39
C ILE A 195 -9.83 -3.37 -7.03
N VAL A 196 -8.65 -3.16 -7.58
CA VAL A 196 -7.43 -3.86 -7.19
C VAL A 196 -6.50 -2.85 -6.55
N VAL A 197 -6.11 -3.07 -5.29
CA VAL A 197 -5.12 -2.25 -4.59
C VAL A 197 -3.87 -3.09 -4.39
N ASN A 198 -2.73 -2.62 -4.90
CA ASN A 198 -1.43 -3.23 -4.75
C ASN A 198 -0.52 -2.28 -3.97
N LEU A 199 -0.28 -2.62 -2.70
CA LEU A 199 0.54 -1.83 -1.80
C LEU A 199 1.94 -2.45 -1.70
N LYS A 200 2.96 -1.61 -1.89
CA LYS A 200 4.37 -1.98 -1.86
C LYS A 200 5.12 -1.02 -0.92
N ALA A 201 6.13 -1.52 -0.20
CA ALA A 201 7.13 -0.68 0.45
C ALA A 201 8.22 -0.35 -0.56
N LYS A 202 8.68 0.89 -0.55
CA LYS A 202 9.81 1.39 -1.33
C LYS A 202 10.78 2.10 -0.36
N LYS A 203 12.01 1.61 -0.27
CA LYS A 203 13.09 2.32 0.44
C LYS A 203 13.84 3.21 -0.52
N THR A 204 14.11 4.45 -0.11
CA THR A 204 15.05 5.34 -0.80
C THR A 204 16.29 5.55 0.08
N GLY A 205 17.46 5.57 -0.56
CA GLY A 205 18.75 5.57 0.13
C GLY A 205 19.26 4.14 0.29
N GLY A 206 20.50 3.91 -0.13
CA GLY A 206 21.08 2.57 -0.14
C GLY A 206 21.29 2.00 1.26
N LEU A 207 21.48 0.68 1.32
CA LEU A 207 21.98 0.03 2.54
C LEU A 207 23.46 0.33 2.66
N SER A 208 23.81 1.25 3.56
CA SER A 208 25.20 1.50 3.95
C SER A 208 25.61 0.52 5.04
N ILE A 209 26.45 -0.44 4.68
CA ILE A 209 27.10 -1.32 5.65
C ILE A 209 28.47 -0.72 5.95
N SER A 210 28.64 -0.16 7.15
CA SER A 210 29.96 0.19 7.68
C SER A 210 30.68 -1.09 8.11
N LEU A 211 31.86 -1.34 7.52
CA LEU A 211 32.68 -2.53 7.79
C LEU A 211 33.60 -2.37 9.01
#